data_AF-A0A817QUY2-F1
#
_entry.id   AF-A0A817QUY2-F1
#
_cell.length_a   1.000
_cell.length_b   1.000
_cell.length_c   1.000
_cell.angle_alpha   90.00
_cell.angle_beta   90.00
_cell.angle_gamma   90.00
#
_symmetry.space_group_name_H-M   'P 1'
#
loop_
_entity.id
_entity.type
_entity.pdbx_description
1 polymer ?
#
loop_
_entity_poly.entity_id
_entity_poly.type
_entity_poly.pdbx_seq_one_letter_code
_entity_poly.pdbx_strand_id
1 'polypeptide(L)'
;MWNEQFWLPRNTTWEDFLELKQNGIRIPQLHDLIYVYPLAGILYIARFLFEVCIARPIGRLLGIQDNHQRNSRVSLLGKFSESFWRFTFYLSIFIYGVIILQNKSWTWNTQDCWLDYPNHPLTDDIFWYYLIELAFYWSLIFSQFIDVKRKDFWQMFLHHIATIGLLSFSYIVNFVRIGTLVLVIHDCGDYWLEVRN
;
A
#
# COMPACT_ATOMS: atom_id res chain seq x y z
N MET A 1 -32.79 -12.75 -14.97
CA MET A 1 -33.17 -12.54 -13.56
C MET A 1 -32.11 -11.66 -12.94
N TRP A 2 -32.38 -10.37 -12.89
CA TRP A 2 -31.54 -9.38 -12.20
C TRP A 2 -32.43 -8.79 -11.11
N ASN A 3 -32.08 -9.01 -9.85
CA ASN A 3 -32.81 -8.49 -8.70
C ASN A 3 -31.82 -7.65 -7.88
N GLU A 4 -32.11 -6.36 -7.76
CA GLU A 4 -31.25 -5.38 -7.09
C GLU A 4 -31.05 -5.73 -5.61
N GLN A 5 -32.06 -6.28 -4.94
CA GLN A 5 -31.99 -6.68 -3.53
C GLN A 5 -31.02 -7.83 -3.25
N PHE A 6 -30.66 -8.61 -4.29
CA PHE A 6 -29.68 -9.69 -4.14
C PHE A 6 -28.24 -9.17 -4.18
N TRP A 7 -28.00 -8.10 -4.95
CA TRP A 7 -26.65 -7.60 -5.22
C TRP A 7 -26.31 -6.31 -4.44
N LEU A 8 -27.32 -5.52 -4.08
CA LEU A 8 -27.15 -4.24 -3.39
C LEU A 8 -27.58 -4.32 -1.90
N PRO A 9 -26.99 -3.49 -1.03
CA PRO A 9 -27.49 -3.28 0.32
C PRO A 9 -28.94 -2.81 0.36
N ARG A 10 -29.60 -2.99 1.51
CA ARG A 10 -30.98 -2.54 1.70
C ARG A 10 -31.06 -1.02 1.53
N ASN A 11 -32.05 -0.57 0.74
CA ASN A 11 -32.30 0.83 0.36
C ASN A 11 -31.27 1.47 -0.58
N THR A 12 -30.55 0.68 -1.39
CA THR A 12 -29.67 1.19 -2.45
C THR A 12 -30.15 0.68 -3.80
N THR A 13 -30.17 1.58 -4.79
CA THR A 13 -30.50 1.26 -6.19
C THR A 13 -29.31 1.56 -7.10
N TRP A 14 -29.37 1.10 -8.36
CA TRP A 14 -28.34 1.47 -9.34
C TRP A 14 -28.38 2.96 -9.72
N GLU A 15 -29.52 3.64 -9.52
CA GLU A 15 -29.70 5.07 -9.81
C GLU A 15 -28.82 5.92 -8.90
N ASP A 16 -28.67 5.55 -7.63
CA ASP A 16 -27.84 6.26 -6.66
C ASP A 16 -26.38 6.40 -7.15
N PHE A 17 -25.83 5.34 -7.74
CA PHE A 17 -24.47 5.37 -8.31
C PHE A 17 -24.38 6.23 -9.57
N LEU A 18 -25.45 6.26 -10.38
CA LEU A 18 -25.52 7.09 -11.58
C LEU A 18 -25.64 8.57 -11.22
N GLU A 19 -26.41 8.92 -10.19
CA GLU A 19 -26.55 10.27 -9.68
C GLU A 19 -25.21 10.81 -9.17
N LEU A 20 -24.47 10.02 -8.38
CA LEU A 20 -23.13 10.41 -7.92
C LEU A 20 -22.20 10.71 -9.10
N LYS A 21 -22.23 9.84 -10.12
CA LYS A 21 -21.42 10.02 -11.33
C LYS A 21 -21.86 11.25 -12.13
N GLN A 22 -23.15 11.55 -12.21
CA GLN A 22 -23.70 12.74 -12.87
C GLN A 22 -23.34 14.02 -12.12
N ASN A 23 -23.31 13.97 -10.79
CA ASN A 23 -22.92 15.08 -9.91
C ASN A 23 -21.40 15.32 -9.87
N GLY A 24 -20.62 14.58 -10.68
CA GLY A 24 -19.16 14.69 -10.73
C GLY A 24 -18.45 14.12 -9.50
N ILE A 25 -19.15 13.35 -8.66
CA ILE A 25 -18.55 12.68 -7.51
C ILE A 25 -17.79 11.46 -7.98
N ARG A 26 -16.49 11.43 -7.67
CA ARG A 26 -15.61 10.31 -8.00
C ARG A 26 -15.87 9.13 -7.04
N ILE A 27 -15.96 7.92 -7.58
CA ILE A 27 -16.11 6.66 -6.84
C ILE A 27 -14.98 5.73 -7.30
N PRO A 28 -14.45 4.83 -6.45
CA PRO A 28 -13.45 3.85 -6.86
C PRO A 28 -13.91 3.01 -8.05
N GLN A 29 -13.04 2.85 -9.05
CA GLN A 29 -13.31 2.01 -10.22
C GLN A 29 -12.22 0.96 -10.39
N LEU A 30 -12.59 -0.20 -10.94
CA LEU A 30 -11.62 -1.25 -11.26
C LEU A 30 -10.50 -0.74 -12.21
N HIS A 31 -10.85 0.14 -13.15
CA HIS A 31 -9.90 0.75 -14.08
C HIS A 31 -8.78 1.54 -13.36
N ASP A 32 -9.06 2.13 -12.19
CA ASP A 32 -8.07 2.89 -11.44
C ASP A 32 -6.86 2.03 -11.03
N LEU A 33 -7.06 0.72 -10.85
CA LEU A 33 -5.99 -0.21 -10.49
C LEU A 33 -4.93 -0.35 -11.59
N ILE A 34 -5.21 0.06 -12.83
CA ILE A 34 -4.22 0.06 -13.91
C ILE A 34 -3.09 1.05 -13.62
N TYR A 35 -3.37 2.17 -12.93
CA TYR A 35 -2.35 3.16 -12.57
C TYR A 35 -1.30 2.63 -11.58
N VAL A 36 -1.59 1.52 -10.90
CA VAL A 36 -0.70 0.87 -9.94
C VAL A 36 0.56 0.34 -10.62
N TYR A 37 0.45 -0.23 -11.81
CA TYR A 37 1.59 -0.83 -12.51
C TYR A 37 2.69 0.18 -12.91
N PRO A 38 2.40 1.30 -13.58
CA PRO A 38 3.42 2.31 -13.85
C PRO A 38 3.95 2.93 -12.55
N LEU A 39 3.09 3.13 -11.54
CA LEU A 39 3.51 3.65 -10.24
C LEU A 39 4.47 2.71 -9.51
N ALA A 40 4.25 1.39 -9.58
CA ALA A 40 5.15 0.37 -9.04
C ALA A 40 6.52 0.42 -9.76
N GLY A 41 6.52 0.63 -11.08
CA GLY A 41 7.74 0.85 -11.85
C GLY A 41 8.51 2.10 -11.41
N ILE A 42 7.79 3.21 -11.20
CA ILE A 42 8.39 4.46 -10.68
C ILE A 42 8.97 4.24 -9.28
N LEU A 43 8.26 3.56 -8.38
CA LEU A 43 8.73 3.25 -7.04
C LEU A 43 9.96 2.33 -7.06
N TYR A 44 10.03 1.39 -7.99
CA TYR A 44 11.21 0.54 -8.17
C TYR A 44 12.43 1.36 -8.64
N ILE A 45 12.24 2.30 -9.57
CA ILE A 45 13.30 3.23 -9.98
C ILE A 45 13.71 4.12 -8.80
N ALA A 46 12.75 4.64 -8.04
CA ALA A 46 13.00 5.45 -6.85
C ALA A 46 13.80 4.68 -5.80
N ARG A 47 13.47 3.39 -5.57
CA ARG A 47 14.25 2.48 -4.73
C ARG A 47 15.69 2.40 -5.20
N PHE A 48 15.90 2.12 -6.49
CA PHE A 48 17.26 1.99 -7.05
C PHE A 48 18.08 3.27 -6.84
N LEU A 49 17.48 4.44 -7.13
CA LEU A 49 18.12 5.73 -6.91
C LEU A 49 18.41 5.98 -5.43
N PHE A 50 17.48 5.67 -4.54
CA PHE A 50 17.67 5.81 -3.09
C PHE A 50 18.81 4.92 -2.58
N GLU A 51 18.85 3.66 -3.01
CA GLU A 51 19.90 2.73 -2.60
C GLU A 51 21.28 3.24 -3.03
N VAL A 52 21.42 3.70 -4.27
CA VAL A 52 22.70 4.15 -4.83
C VAL A 52 23.12 5.51 -4.27
N CYS A 53 22.21 6.48 -4.21
CA CYS A 53 22.53 7.87 -3.90
C CYS A 53 22.54 8.17 -2.40
N ILE A 54 21.78 7.42 -1.59
CA ILE A 54 21.55 7.74 -0.17
C ILE A 54 21.99 6.56 0.71
N ALA A 55 21.40 5.38 0.52
CA ALA A 55 21.59 4.29 1.46
C ALA A 55 23.02 3.74 1.48
N ARG A 56 23.62 3.47 0.32
CA ARG A 56 25.00 2.95 0.25
C ARG A 56 26.04 3.92 0.78
N PRO A 57 26.03 5.24 0.42
CA PRO A 57 26.92 6.21 1.03
C PRO A 57 26.80 6.28 2.56
N ILE A 58 25.56 6.34 3.08
CA ILE A 58 25.31 6.36 4.53
C ILE A 58 25.79 5.08 5.19
N GLY A 59 25.50 3.91 4.60
CA GLY A 59 25.97 2.63 5.13
C GLY A 59 27.49 2.55 5.22
N ARG A 60 28.21 3.00 4.19
CA ARG A 60 29.69 3.06 4.22
C ARG A 60 30.22 4.03 5.25
N LEU A 61 29.58 5.19 5.43
CA LEU A 61 29.93 6.18 6.45
C LEU A 61 29.76 5.60 7.87
N LEU A 62 28.72 4.79 8.07
CA LEU A 62 28.48 4.04 9.31
C LEU A 62 29.41 2.82 9.49
N GLY A 63 30.36 2.61 8.57
CA GLY A 63 31.31 1.49 8.62
C GLY A 63 30.71 0.15 8.20
N ILE A 64 29.50 0.12 7.62
CA ILE A 64 28.88 -1.09 7.08
C ILE A 64 29.60 -1.44 5.78
N GLN A 65 30.49 -2.42 5.84
CA GLN A 65 31.22 -2.94 4.70
C GLN A 65 30.92 -4.41 4.50
N ASP A 66 30.92 -4.83 3.23
CA ASP A 66 30.80 -6.23 2.90
C ASP A 66 32.11 -6.94 3.27
N ASN A 67 32.03 -7.81 4.27
CA ASN A 67 33.21 -8.54 4.73
C ASN A 67 33.52 -9.68 3.75
N HIS A 68 34.51 -9.44 2.87
CA HIS A 68 34.91 -10.34 1.79
C HIS A 68 35.40 -11.72 2.28
N GLN A 69 35.71 -11.86 3.58
CA GLN A 69 36.14 -13.12 4.21
C GLN A 69 34.99 -14.07 4.56
N ARG A 70 33.75 -13.58 4.61
CA ARG A 70 32.57 -14.43 4.82
C ARG A 70 32.04 -14.84 3.46
N ASN A 71 32.00 -16.13 3.18
CA ASN A 71 31.43 -16.76 1.99
C ASN A 71 29.88 -16.60 1.93
N SER A 72 29.35 -15.45 2.34
CA SER A 72 27.93 -15.14 2.34
C SER A 72 27.52 -14.64 0.96
N ARG A 73 26.60 -15.35 0.31
CA ARG A 73 25.96 -14.96 -0.96
C ARG A 73 25.20 -13.62 -0.92
N VAL A 74 25.22 -12.90 0.21
CA VAL A 74 24.40 -11.71 0.45
C VAL A 74 25.26 -10.58 1.03
N SER A 75 25.21 -9.42 0.37
CA SER A 75 25.84 -8.16 0.79
C SER A 75 25.15 -7.62 2.05
N LEU A 76 25.92 -7.33 3.09
CA LEU A 76 25.44 -6.67 4.32
C LEU A 76 24.99 -5.24 4.00
N LEU A 77 25.75 -4.54 3.14
CA LEU A 77 25.39 -3.21 2.68
C LEU A 77 24.10 -3.22 1.86
N GLY A 78 23.87 -4.27 1.05
CA GLY A 78 22.64 -4.50 0.33
C GLY A 78 21.43 -4.68 1.25
N LYS A 79 21.54 -5.53 2.27
CA LYS A 79 20.48 -5.71 3.28
C LYS A 79 20.16 -4.41 4.01
N PHE A 80 21.19 -3.68 4.45
CA PHE A 80 21.01 -2.37 5.07
C PHE A 80 20.25 -1.42 4.14
N SER A 81 20.63 -1.37 2.87
CA SER A 81 20.01 -0.48 1.88
C SER A 81 18.55 -0.83 1.63
N GLU A 82 18.23 -2.13 1.53
CA GLU A 82 16.87 -2.64 1.39
C GLU A 82 16.00 -2.28 2.61
N SER A 83 16.48 -2.55 3.83
CA SER A 83 15.77 -2.21 5.06
C SER A 83 15.58 -0.70 5.19
N PHE A 84 16.57 0.10 4.83
CA PHE A 84 16.49 1.55 4.94
C PHE A 84 15.50 2.16 3.94
N TRP A 85 15.45 1.65 2.71
CA TRP A 85 14.43 2.03 1.73
C TRP A 85 13.03 1.75 2.26
N ARG A 86 12.77 0.52 2.72
CA ARG A 86 11.45 0.11 3.24
C ARG A 86 11.05 0.95 4.45
N PHE A 87 11.97 1.16 5.40
CA PHE A 87 11.73 2.01 6.56
C PHE A 87 11.36 3.44 6.16
N THR A 88 12.10 4.03 5.22
CA THR A 88 11.84 5.40 4.74
C THR A 88 10.48 5.49 4.07
N PHE A 89 10.12 4.51 3.23
CA PHE A 89 8.82 4.45 2.59
C PHE A 89 7.69 4.32 3.61
N TYR A 90 7.73 3.32 4.49
CA TYR A 90 6.70 3.08 5.52
C TYR A 90 6.52 4.28 6.45
N LEU A 91 7.62 4.91 6.87
CA LEU A 91 7.53 6.12 7.69
C LEU A 91 6.87 7.28 6.93
N SER A 92 7.22 7.47 5.66
CA SER A 92 6.68 8.55 4.83
C SER A 92 5.18 8.38 4.57
N ILE A 93 4.77 7.16 4.21
CA ILE A 93 3.37 6.85 3.88
C ILE A 93 2.50 6.86 5.14
N PHE A 94 3.01 6.40 6.28
CA PHE A 94 2.35 6.53 7.58
C PHE A 94 2.13 8.00 7.97
N ILE A 95 3.15 8.85 7.88
CA ILE A 95 3.02 10.29 8.16
C ILE A 95 1.99 10.93 7.22
N TYR A 96 2.02 10.58 5.93
CA TYR A 96 1.03 11.05 4.97
C TYR A 96 -0.39 10.60 5.36
N GLY A 97 -0.58 9.34 5.72
CA GLY A 97 -1.84 8.78 6.19
C GLY A 97 -2.40 9.53 7.41
N VAL A 98 -1.58 9.79 8.43
CA VAL A 98 -1.97 10.58 9.60
C VAL A 98 -2.38 12.00 9.20
N ILE A 99 -1.63 12.64 8.30
CA ILE A 99 -1.91 14.01 7.85
C ILE A 99 -3.26 14.11 7.12
N ILE A 100 -3.58 13.16 6.25
CA ILE A 100 -4.85 13.21 5.49
C ILE A 100 -6.05 12.78 6.32
N LEU A 101 -5.85 11.82 7.24
CA LEU A 101 -6.94 11.23 8.04
C LEU A 101 -7.34 12.09 9.24
N GLN A 102 -6.45 12.89 9.81
CA GLN A 102 -6.79 13.71 10.99
C GLN A 102 -8.03 14.62 10.76
N ASN A 103 -8.27 15.04 9.52
CA ASN A 103 -9.37 15.91 9.13
C ASN A 103 -10.63 15.15 8.66
N LYS A 104 -10.63 13.81 8.71
CA LYS A 104 -11.76 12.97 8.30
C LYS A 104 -12.54 12.52 9.53
N SER A 105 -13.87 12.60 9.48
CA SER A 105 -14.70 12.30 10.64
C SER A 105 -14.62 10.83 11.06
N TRP A 106 -14.50 9.91 10.10
CA TRP A 106 -14.41 8.47 10.34
C TRP A 106 -13.14 8.03 11.07
N THR A 107 -12.13 8.88 11.16
CA THR A 107 -10.93 8.64 11.98
C THR A 107 -11.23 8.70 13.46
N TRP A 108 -12.18 9.53 13.87
CA TRP A 108 -12.53 9.75 15.27
C TRP A 108 -13.84 9.06 15.66
N ASN A 109 -14.74 8.86 14.71
CA ASN A 109 -15.98 8.12 14.88
C ASN A 109 -16.12 7.01 13.84
N THR A 110 -15.87 5.77 14.24
CA THR A 110 -15.94 4.61 13.33
C THR A 110 -17.35 4.31 12.81
N GLN A 111 -18.41 4.88 13.39
CA GLN A 111 -19.76 4.77 12.82
C GLN A 111 -19.84 5.45 11.45
N ASP A 112 -19.06 6.52 11.23
CA ASP A 112 -19.02 7.24 9.96
C ASP A 112 -18.37 6.40 8.86
N CYS A 113 -17.68 5.31 9.18
CA CYS A 113 -17.24 4.33 8.19
C CYS A 113 -18.41 3.59 7.52
N TRP A 114 -19.58 3.54 8.16
CA TRP A 114 -20.75 2.80 7.68
C TRP A 114 -21.85 3.74 7.16
N LEU A 115 -21.86 4.99 7.62
CA LEU A 115 -22.80 6.00 7.16
C LEU A 115 -22.65 6.22 5.65
N ASP A 116 -23.76 6.12 4.92
CA ASP A 116 -23.84 6.24 3.46
C ASP A 116 -23.04 5.20 2.66
N TYR A 117 -22.58 4.11 3.28
CA TYR A 117 -22.00 2.99 2.54
C TYR A 117 -23.09 2.35 1.65
N PRO A 118 -22.83 2.05 0.36
CA PRO A 118 -21.53 2.00 -0.34
C PRO A 118 -21.16 3.25 -1.15
N ASN A 119 -21.80 4.38 -0.88
CA ASN A 119 -21.75 5.61 -1.67
C ASN A 119 -20.75 6.64 -1.11
N HIS A 120 -19.55 6.19 -0.72
CA HIS A 120 -18.52 7.12 -0.23
C HIS A 120 -17.82 7.82 -1.39
N PRO A 121 -17.72 9.17 -1.36
CA PRO A 121 -16.95 9.91 -2.34
C PRO A 121 -15.46 9.63 -2.17
N LEU A 122 -14.78 9.36 -3.28
CA LEU A 122 -13.35 9.18 -3.35
C LEU A 122 -12.67 10.54 -3.54
N THR A 123 -12.05 11.05 -2.48
CA THR A 123 -11.25 12.27 -2.55
C THR A 123 -9.85 11.96 -3.07
N ASP A 124 -9.19 12.94 -3.71
CA ASP A 124 -7.92 12.72 -4.40
C ASP A 124 -6.77 12.29 -3.45
N ASP A 125 -6.77 12.78 -2.21
CA ASP A 125 -5.84 12.36 -1.15
C ASP A 125 -5.98 10.87 -0.82
N ILE A 126 -7.22 10.38 -0.66
CA ILE A 126 -7.50 8.97 -0.39
C ILE A 126 -7.15 8.11 -1.61
N PHE A 127 -7.46 8.61 -2.81
CA PHE A 127 -7.10 7.95 -4.06
C PHE A 127 -5.60 7.70 -4.15
N TRP A 128 -4.78 8.74 -4.01
CA TRP A 128 -3.33 8.60 -4.09
C TRP A 128 -2.77 7.77 -2.94
N TYR A 129 -3.34 7.88 -1.74
CA TYR A 129 -2.92 7.06 -0.60
C TYR A 129 -3.06 5.56 -0.91
N TYR A 130 -4.24 5.13 -1.36
CA TYR A 130 -4.50 3.75 -1.75
C TYR A 130 -3.60 3.27 -2.89
N LEU A 131 -3.46 4.07 -3.94
CA LEU A 131 -2.71 3.67 -5.13
C LEU A 131 -1.21 3.56 -4.85
N ILE A 132 -0.65 4.48 -4.07
CA ILE A 132 0.78 4.47 -3.71
C ILE A 132 1.11 3.25 -2.86
N GLU A 133 0.30 2.94 -1.84
CA GLU A 133 0.51 1.74 -1.03
C GLU A 133 0.37 0.46 -1.85
N LEU A 134 -0.69 0.35 -2.65
CA LEU A 134 -0.89 -0.80 -3.50
C LEU A 134 0.27 -0.98 -4.49
N ALA A 135 0.76 0.12 -5.08
CA ALA A 135 1.91 0.12 -5.98
C ALA A 135 3.21 -0.29 -5.28
N PHE A 136 3.38 0.10 -4.01
CA PHE A 136 4.52 -0.32 -3.23
C PHE A 136 4.52 -1.84 -3.00
N TYR A 137 3.39 -2.43 -2.58
CA TYR A 137 3.29 -3.89 -2.45
C TYR A 137 3.51 -4.62 -3.77
N TRP A 138 3.00 -4.09 -4.89
CA TRP A 138 3.32 -4.62 -6.22
C TRP A 138 4.82 -4.55 -6.53
N SER A 139 5.49 -3.44 -6.20
CA SER A 139 6.94 -3.31 -6.37
C SER A 139 7.70 -4.35 -5.53
N LEU A 140 7.22 -4.67 -4.34
CA LEU A 140 7.79 -5.71 -3.48
C LEU A 140 7.65 -7.10 -4.10
N ILE A 141 6.45 -7.45 -4.62
CA ILE A 141 6.22 -8.71 -5.34
C ILE A 141 7.26 -8.91 -6.45
N PHE A 142 7.46 -7.89 -7.30
CA PHE A 142 8.42 -7.99 -8.40
C PHE A 142 9.87 -8.07 -7.91
N SER A 143 10.25 -7.20 -6.96
CA SER A 143 11.62 -7.18 -6.44
C SER A 143 11.99 -8.49 -5.75
N GLN A 144 11.06 -9.17 -5.11
CA GLN A 144 11.33 -10.41 -4.38
C GLN A 144 11.83 -11.55 -5.30
N PHE A 145 11.50 -11.52 -6.59
CA PHE A 145 12.02 -12.48 -7.57
C PHE A 145 13.41 -12.13 -8.11
N ILE A 146 13.80 -10.86 -8.01
CA ILE A 146 15.11 -10.35 -8.43
C ILE A 146 16.11 -10.47 -7.27
N ASP A 147 15.65 -10.17 -6.05
CA ASP A 147 16.42 -10.23 -4.82
C ASP A 147 16.77 -11.68 -4.44
N VAL A 148 17.82 -11.83 -3.64
CA VAL A 148 18.26 -13.16 -3.19
C VAL A 148 17.17 -13.80 -2.32
N LYS A 149 16.64 -14.93 -2.78
CA LYS A 149 15.57 -15.65 -2.07
C LYS A 149 16.00 -16.00 -0.64
N ARG A 150 15.22 -15.49 0.32
CA ARG A 150 15.36 -15.74 1.76
C ARG A 150 14.56 -16.99 2.17
N LYS A 151 14.77 -17.51 3.37
CA LYS A 151 14.14 -18.76 3.85
C LYS A 151 12.62 -18.63 4.02
N ASP A 152 12.16 -17.42 4.28
CA ASP A 152 10.78 -16.96 4.45
C ASP A 152 10.12 -16.53 3.13
N PHE A 153 10.76 -16.77 1.96
CA PHE A 153 10.30 -16.30 0.65
C PHE A 153 8.81 -16.59 0.38
N TRP A 154 8.36 -17.83 0.58
CA TRP A 154 6.98 -18.21 0.30
C TRP A 154 5.97 -17.57 1.26
N GLN A 155 6.34 -17.42 2.54
CA GLN A 155 5.50 -16.76 3.53
C GLN A 155 5.30 -15.29 3.18
N MET A 156 6.39 -14.56 2.89
CA MET A 156 6.30 -13.14 2.51
C MET A 156 5.63 -12.93 1.16
N PHE A 157 5.85 -13.84 0.19
CA PHE A 157 5.16 -13.80 -1.10
C PHE A 157 3.64 -13.93 -0.94
N LEU A 158 3.19 -14.93 -0.17
CA LEU A 158 1.77 -15.15 0.09
C LEU A 158 1.17 -14.00 0.90
N HIS A 159 1.92 -13.44 1.86
CA HIS A 159 1.50 -12.26 2.61
C HIS A 159 1.26 -11.07 1.68
N HIS A 160 2.20 -10.73 0.78
CA HIS A 160 2.02 -9.64 -0.18
C HIS A 160 0.85 -9.90 -1.16
N ILE A 161 0.62 -11.14 -1.59
CA ILE A 161 -0.57 -11.48 -2.40
C ILE A 161 -1.85 -11.20 -1.61
N ALA A 162 -1.88 -11.59 -0.33
CA ALA A 162 -3.03 -11.35 0.54
C ALA A 162 -3.26 -9.85 0.76
N THR A 163 -2.22 -9.07 1.05
CA THR A 163 -2.35 -7.61 1.25
C THR A 163 -2.82 -6.92 -0.05
N ILE A 164 -2.22 -7.23 -1.20
CA ILE A 164 -2.65 -6.72 -2.51
C ILE A 164 -4.11 -7.08 -2.80
N GLY A 165 -4.51 -8.33 -2.53
CA GLY A 165 -5.88 -8.80 -2.71
C GLY A 165 -6.87 -8.05 -1.81
N LEU A 166 -6.54 -7.88 -0.53
CA LEU A 166 -7.37 -7.17 0.45
C LEU A 166 -7.49 -5.68 0.13
N LEU A 167 -6.39 -5.00 -0.22
CA LEU A 167 -6.40 -3.59 -0.63
C LEU A 167 -7.22 -3.39 -1.91
N SER A 168 -7.00 -4.23 -2.93
CA SER A 168 -7.73 -4.15 -4.20
C SER A 168 -9.23 -4.40 -4.00
N PHE A 169 -9.58 -5.41 -3.21
CA PHE A 169 -10.97 -5.71 -2.86
C PHE A 169 -11.60 -4.54 -2.10
N SER A 170 -10.93 -4.04 -1.05
CA SER A 170 -11.38 -2.89 -0.26
C SER A 170 -11.64 -1.66 -1.13
N TYR A 171 -10.77 -1.39 -2.10
CA TYR A 171 -10.93 -0.28 -3.04
C TYR A 171 -12.15 -0.49 -3.95
N ILE A 172 -12.28 -1.64 -4.59
CA ILE A 172 -13.36 -1.93 -5.57
C ILE A 172 -14.74 -1.91 -4.92
N VAL A 173 -14.88 -2.40 -3.69
CA VAL A 173 -16.18 -2.40 -2.97
C VAL A 173 -16.47 -1.09 -2.22
N ASN A 174 -15.64 -0.07 -2.44
CA ASN A 174 -15.75 1.25 -1.81
C ASN A 174 -15.69 1.22 -0.26
N PHE A 175 -14.87 0.33 0.32
CA PHE A 175 -14.53 0.35 1.74
C PHE A 175 -13.45 1.40 2.08
N VAL A 176 -13.35 2.48 1.31
CA VAL A 176 -12.25 3.46 1.41
C VAL A 176 -12.12 4.09 2.80
N ARG A 177 -13.23 4.34 3.50
CA ARG A 177 -13.20 4.87 4.88
C ARG A 177 -12.62 3.86 5.87
N ILE A 178 -13.04 2.59 5.80
CA ILE A 178 -12.53 1.53 6.67
C ILE A 178 -11.08 1.21 6.31
N GLY A 179 -10.81 1.02 5.02
CA GLY A 179 -9.51 0.56 4.58
C GLY A 179 -8.44 1.62 4.81
N THR A 180 -8.69 2.93 4.65
CA THR A 180 -7.70 3.94 5.05
C THR A 180 -7.28 3.87 6.53
N LEU A 181 -8.20 3.53 7.44
CA LEU A 181 -7.85 3.29 8.85
C LEU A 181 -7.00 2.02 9.01
N VAL A 182 -7.36 0.97 8.27
CA VAL A 182 -6.59 -0.28 8.25
C VAL A 182 -5.19 -0.04 7.70
N LEU A 183 -5.01 0.73 6.63
CA LEU A 183 -3.71 1.06 6.03
C LEU A 183 -2.77 1.73 7.05
N VAL A 184 -3.23 2.78 7.74
CA VAL A 184 -2.41 3.48 8.75
C VAL A 184 -1.99 2.56 9.90
N ILE A 185 -2.88 1.64 10.33
CA ILE A 185 -2.55 0.66 11.37
C ILE A 185 -1.59 -0.41 10.83
N HIS A 186 -1.79 -0.84 9.59
CA HIS A 186 -1.00 -1.86 8.91
C HIS A 186 0.45 -1.41 8.72
N ASP A 187 0.67 -0.17 8.29
CA ASP A 187 2.01 0.42 8.11
C ASP A 187 2.84 0.39 9.41
N CYS A 188 2.19 0.59 10.57
CA CYS A 188 2.85 0.46 11.87
C CYS A 188 3.29 -0.99 12.17
N GLY A 189 2.48 -1.96 11.76
CA GLY A 189 2.65 -3.37 12.08
C GLY A 189 3.65 -4.10 11.18
N ASP A 190 3.64 -3.81 9.87
CA ASP A 190 4.45 -4.50 8.86
C ASP A 190 5.95 -4.35 9.11
N TYR A 191 6.39 -3.19 9.59
CA TYR A 191 7.78 -2.99 9.97
C TYR A 191 8.25 -3.99 11.04
N TRP A 192 7.41 -4.28 12.03
CA TRP A 192 7.77 -5.19 13.12
C TRP A 192 7.94 -6.64 12.67
N LEU A 193 7.15 -7.07 11.67
CA LEU A 193 7.27 -8.41 11.07
C LEU A 193 8.57 -8.54 10.27
N GLU A 194 9.01 -7.49 9.59
CA GLU A 194 10.24 -7.48 8.80
C GLU A 194 11.50 -7.51 9.69
N VAL A 195 11.50 -6.83 10.85
CA VAL A 195 12.67 -6.75 11.76
C VAL A 195 12.98 -8.08 12.45
N ARG A 196 12.00 -8.99 12.55
CA ARG A 196 12.14 -10.25 13.29
C ARG A 196 12.69 -11.43 12.45
N ASN A 197 12.83 -11.25 11.13
CA ASN A 197 13.37 -12.28 10.20
C ASN A 197 14.85 -12.05 9.83
#